data_AF-A0A9Y3VJ29-F1
#
_entry.id   AF-A0A9Y3VJ29-F1
#
_cell.length_a   1.000
_cell.length_b   1.000
_cell.length_c   1.000
_cell.angle_alpha   90.00
_cell.angle_beta   90.00
_cell.angle_gamma   90.00
#
_symmetry.space_group_name_H-M   'P 1'
#
loop_
_entity.id
_entity.type
_entity.pdbx_description
1 polymer ?
#
loop_
_entity_poly.entity_id
_entity_poly.type
_entity_poly.pdbx_seq_one_letter_code
_entity_poly.pdbx_strand_id
1 'polypeptide(L)'
;MVRSKALARCGLVLLSLWLCIQSVPISVDKTKEKAKEEELGPPESADTGLHYDRYLREVIEYLEKDPHFREKLKNANMDDIKQGKLSKELNFVQHNFRTKLDELKREEMNRLRMLIKAKHDIKEGNGQTVDHQALLKQFEHLNHKNPHTFEVDDLDRLIKSATNDLENFDKDRHDEFKQYEMMKEHERRQRLKNLNEEDRKKEEENYEEMKKKHASHPKVNHPGSEDQLKEVWQEADGLDPEDFDPKTFFKMHDSNGDGFFDESELEALFTKELEKVYNPENEEDDMVEMEEERLRMREHVMNEVDTNKDRLVSLSEFMAATKKEEFYEKDEWETLDQNPLYTEEELREFEQQLANEENDINKKSAELQKEREELERKQEELDAQKLGLKQAMEEMERVKSQSLNADVKQPAAPLTAGEHAPVVPGNNQPPPPGHQQQDVPVPGHS
;
A
#
# COMPACT_ATOMS: atom_id res chain seq x y z
N MET A 1 -62.30 -56.30 -26.06
CA MET A 1 -61.57 -55.04 -25.74
C MET A 1 -60.70 -55.07 -24.47
N VAL A 2 -60.70 -56.14 -23.66
CA VAL A 2 -59.88 -56.18 -22.41
C VAL A 2 -58.45 -56.72 -22.62
N ARG A 3 -58.20 -57.56 -23.64
CA ARG A 3 -56.87 -58.15 -23.88
C ARG A 3 -55.85 -57.23 -24.58
N SER A 4 -56.30 -56.18 -25.30
CA SER A 4 -55.40 -55.27 -26.02
C SER A 4 -54.80 -54.19 -25.11
N LYS A 5 -55.50 -53.78 -24.05
CA LYS A 5 -54.98 -52.82 -23.05
C LYS A 5 -53.94 -53.43 -22.10
N ALA A 6 -53.96 -54.75 -21.89
CA ALA A 6 -52.97 -55.43 -21.05
C ALA A 6 -51.62 -55.61 -21.77
N LEU A 7 -51.63 -55.92 -23.07
CA LEU A 7 -50.42 -56.03 -23.89
C LEU A 7 -49.71 -54.68 -24.06
N ALA A 8 -50.46 -53.58 -24.23
CA ALA A 8 -49.89 -52.23 -24.28
C ALA A 8 -49.23 -51.79 -22.95
N ARG A 9 -49.79 -52.22 -21.81
CA ARG A 9 -49.22 -51.94 -20.48
C ARG A 9 -47.97 -52.78 -20.18
N CYS A 10 -47.92 -54.04 -20.61
CA CYS A 10 -46.69 -54.84 -20.52
C CYS A 10 -45.58 -54.32 -21.44
N GLY A 11 -45.92 -53.81 -22.64
CA GLY A 11 -44.95 -53.20 -23.55
C GLY A 11 -44.28 -51.95 -22.99
N LEU A 12 -45.06 -51.07 -22.33
CA LEU A 12 -44.54 -49.86 -21.67
C LEU A 12 -43.64 -50.15 -20.46
N VAL A 13 -43.98 -51.18 -19.67
CA VAL A 13 -43.14 -51.61 -18.53
C VAL A 13 -41.82 -52.21 -19.01
N LEU A 14 -41.84 -53.03 -20.06
CA LEU A 14 -40.63 -53.60 -20.65
C LEU A 14 -39.74 -52.53 -21.32
N LEU A 15 -40.32 -51.49 -21.94
CA LEU A 15 -39.55 -50.36 -22.49
C LEU A 15 -38.90 -49.51 -21.39
N SER A 16 -39.60 -49.29 -20.26
CA SER A 16 -39.05 -48.56 -19.10
C SER A 16 -37.92 -49.33 -18.41
N LEU A 17 -38.01 -50.66 -18.34
CA LEU A 17 -36.94 -51.51 -17.81
C LEU A 17 -35.72 -51.59 -18.74
N TRP A 18 -35.91 -51.45 -20.05
CA TRP A 18 -34.81 -51.44 -21.02
C TRP A 18 -34.04 -50.10 -21.02
N LEU A 19 -34.72 -48.98 -20.78
CA LEU A 19 -34.11 -47.65 -20.61
C LEU A 19 -33.28 -47.52 -19.32
N CYS A 20 -33.57 -48.30 -18.27
CA CYS A 20 -32.78 -48.34 -17.05
C CYS A 20 -31.47 -49.14 -17.16
N ILE A 21 -31.23 -49.87 -18.26
CA ILE A 21 -30.02 -50.72 -18.45
C ILE A 21 -28.94 -49.99 -19.29
N GLN A 22 -29.27 -48.85 -19.92
CA GLN A 22 -28.30 -48.04 -20.68
C GLN A 22 -27.85 -46.74 -19.99
N SER A 23 -28.25 -46.48 -18.75
CA SER A 23 -27.61 -45.44 -17.94
C SER A 23 -26.24 -45.95 -17.48
N VAL A 24 -25.18 -45.40 -18.06
CA VAL A 24 -23.79 -45.60 -17.65
C VAL A 24 -23.65 -45.34 -16.14
N PRO A 25 -22.94 -46.20 -15.38
CA PRO A 25 -22.72 -45.94 -13.97
C PRO A 25 -21.80 -44.74 -13.83
N ILE A 26 -22.27 -43.69 -13.14
CA ILE A 26 -21.38 -42.66 -12.59
C ILE A 26 -20.54 -43.39 -11.53
N SER A 27 -19.30 -43.72 -11.91
CA SER A 27 -18.30 -44.27 -11.00
C SER A 27 -18.01 -43.21 -9.94
N VAL A 28 -18.49 -43.43 -8.73
CA VAL A 28 -17.99 -42.74 -7.53
C VAL A 28 -16.61 -43.31 -7.21
N ASP A 29 -15.60 -42.82 -7.92
CA ASP A 29 -14.22 -43.05 -7.55
C ASP A 29 -13.90 -42.18 -6.32
N LYS A 30 -13.87 -42.83 -5.16
CA LYS A 30 -13.30 -42.29 -3.93
C LYS A 30 -11.78 -42.32 -4.04
N THR A 31 -11.23 -41.37 -4.79
CA THR A 31 -9.81 -41.03 -4.69
C THR A 31 -9.73 -39.70 -3.97
N LYS A 32 -9.17 -39.74 -2.75
CA LYS A 32 -8.77 -38.55 -1.99
C LYS A 32 -7.73 -37.76 -2.80
N GLU A 33 -8.18 -36.82 -3.61
CA GLU A 33 -7.43 -35.59 -3.81
C GLU A 33 -7.96 -34.58 -2.82
N LYS A 34 -7.07 -34.11 -1.94
CA LYS A 34 -7.34 -32.95 -1.11
C LYS A 34 -7.60 -31.80 -2.07
N ALA A 35 -8.84 -31.36 -2.17
CA ALA A 35 -9.15 -30.03 -2.65
C ALA A 35 -8.24 -29.06 -1.88
N LYS A 36 -7.46 -28.25 -2.61
CA LYS A 36 -6.95 -27.01 -2.06
C LYS A 36 -8.17 -26.30 -1.49
N GLU A 37 -8.14 -26.02 -0.19
CA GLU A 37 -8.86 -24.86 0.32
C GLU A 37 -8.31 -23.68 -0.49
N GLU A 38 -9.05 -23.25 -1.50
CA GLU A 38 -9.09 -21.83 -1.80
C GLU A 38 -9.67 -21.21 -0.52
N GLU A 39 -8.79 -20.61 0.28
CA GLU A 39 -9.18 -19.48 1.10
C GLU A 39 -9.86 -18.49 0.14
N LEU A 40 -11.18 -18.56 0.07
CA LEU A 40 -11.96 -17.43 -0.41
C LEU A 40 -11.58 -16.27 0.50
N GLY A 41 -10.86 -15.30 -0.09
CA GLY A 41 -10.58 -14.04 0.57
C GLY A 41 -11.89 -13.39 1.06
N PRO A 42 -11.81 -12.41 1.97
CA PRO A 42 -12.97 -11.62 2.34
C PRO A 42 -13.65 -11.08 1.07
N PRO A 43 -14.99 -10.91 1.06
CA PRO A 43 -15.69 -10.38 -0.10
C PRO A 43 -15.04 -9.05 -0.55
N GLU A 44 -14.80 -8.93 -1.86
CA GLU A 44 -14.46 -7.67 -2.54
C GLU A 44 -15.66 -6.72 -2.41
N SER A 45 -15.82 -6.16 -1.22
CA SER A 45 -16.54 -4.89 -1.02
C SER A 45 -15.67 -3.77 -1.60
N ALA A 46 -16.28 -2.66 -1.99
CA ALA A 46 -15.61 -1.48 -2.56
C ALA A 46 -14.24 -1.22 -1.92
N ASP A 47 -13.16 -1.34 -2.71
CA ASP A 47 -11.82 -0.96 -2.27
C ASP A 47 -11.76 0.56 -2.25
N THR A 48 -11.62 1.15 -1.06
CA THR A 48 -11.61 2.62 -0.94
C THR A 48 -10.31 3.27 -1.42
N GLY A 49 -9.33 2.46 -1.86
CA GLY A 49 -8.03 2.93 -2.34
C GLY A 49 -7.05 3.31 -1.22
N LEU A 50 -7.47 3.25 0.04
CA LEU A 50 -6.61 3.56 1.19
C LEU A 50 -5.64 2.40 1.49
N HIS A 51 -4.38 2.72 1.82
CA HIS A 51 -3.37 1.72 2.17
C HIS A 51 -3.64 0.93 3.48
N TYR A 52 -4.68 1.31 4.23
CA TYR A 52 -5.21 0.63 5.42
C TYR A 52 -6.71 0.31 5.29
N ASP A 53 -7.25 0.38 4.08
CA ASP A 53 -8.65 0.12 3.77
C ASP A 53 -9.10 -1.24 4.33
N ARG A 54 -8.32 -2.31 4.13
CA ARG A 54 -8.62 -3.64 4.70
C ARG A 54 -8.82 -3.58 6.22
N TYR A 55 -7.96 -2.87 6.93
CA TYR A 55 -8.06 -2.72 8.39
C TYR A 55 -9.30 -1.93 8.79
N LEU A 56 -9.60 -0.83 8.06
CA LEU A 56 -10.82 -0.06 8.24
C LEU A 56 -12.07 -0.94 8.08
N ARG A 57 -12.16 -1.69 6.96
CA ARG A 57 -13.27 -2.61 6.66
C ARG A 57 -13.44 -3.68 7.73
N GLU A 58 -12.37 -4.38 8.10
CA GLU A 58 -12.42 -5.42 9.14
C GLU A 58 -12.90 -4.83 10.49
N VAL A 59 -12.43 -3.64 10.88
CA VAL A 59 -12.89 -2.97 12.11
C VAL A 59 -14.38 -2.64 12.05
N ILE A 60 -14.85 -2.03 10.96
CA ILE A 60 -16.26 -1.67 10.79
C ILE A 60 -17.15 -2.92 10.74
N GLU A 61 -16.79 -3.93 9.96
CA GLU A 61 -17.54 -5.19 9.83
C GLU A 61 -17.73 -5.88 11.20
N TYR A 62 -16.69 -5.92 12.03
CA TYR A 62 -16.79 -6.50 13.37
C TYR A 62 -17.61 -5.65 14.33
N LEU A 63 -17.56 -4.32 14.19
CA LEU A 63 -18.40 -3.41 14.98
C LEU A 63 -19.88 -3.50 14.59
N GLU A 64 -20.20 -3.68 13.31
CA GLU A 64 -21.58 -3.85 12.82
C GLU A 64 -22.24 -5.14 13.31
N LYS A 65 -21.47 -6.16 13.67
CA LYS A 65 -21.99 -7.40 14.29
C LYS A 65 -22.55 -7.14 15.70
N ASP A 66 -22.14 -6.06 16.38
CA ASP A 66 -22.71 -5.65 17.65
C ASP A 66 -24.05 -4.90 17.45
N PRO A 67 -25.19 -5.39 18.00
CA PRO A 67 -26.48 -4.77 17.76
C PRO A 67 -26.58 -3.31 18.22
N HIS A 68 -25.93 -2.96 19.35
CA HIS A 68 -25.96 -1.62 19.90
C HIS A 68 -25.16 -0.66 19.01
N PHE A 69 -23.93 -1.04 18.66
CA PHE A 69 -23.09 -0.23 17.79
C PHE A 69 -23.69 -0.05 16.40
N ARG A 70 -24.25 -1.11 15.80
CA ARG A 70 -24.93 -1.04 14.50
C ARG A 70 -26.10 -0.07 14.49
N GLU A 71 -26.91 -0.03 15.55
CA GLU A 71 -28.01 0.94 15.64
C GLU A 71 -27.49 2.38 15.75
N LYS A 72 -26.38 2.58 16.47
CA LYS A 72 -25.72 3.88 16.56
C LYS A 72 -25.12 4.31 15.24
N LEU A 73 -24.48 3.40 14.51
CA LEU A 73 -23.91 3.65 13.19
C LEU A 73 -25.00 4.07 12.20
N LYS A 74 -26.13 3.34 12.14
CA LYS A 74 -27.25 3.65 11.22
C LYS A 74 -27.93 4.99 11.47
N ASN A 75 -27.93 5.46 12.71
CA ASN A 75 -28.58 6.71 13.10
C ASN A 75 -27.59 7.89 13.20
N ALA A 76 -26.28 7.64 13.06
CA ALA A 76 -25.28 8.69 13.12
C ALA A 76 -25.28 9.47 11.80
N ASN A 77 -25.22 10.80 11.91
CA ASN A 77 -24.96 11.64 10.75
C ASN A 77 -23.44 11.77 10.54
N MET A 78 -23.05 12.21 9.35
CA MET A 78 -21.65 12.37 8.96
C MET A 78 -20.89 13.30 9.94
N ASP A 79 -21.51 14.40 10.37
CA ASP A 79 -20.88 15.35 11.30
C ASP A 79 -20.59 14.74 12.68
N ASP A 80 -21.49 13.90 13.20
CA ASP A 80 -21.34 13.25 14.50
C ASP A 80 -20.23 12.17 14.46
N ILE A 81 -20.07 11.51 13.30
CA ILE A 81 -18.98 10.57 13.03
C ILE A 81 -17.65 11.32 13.03
N LYS A 82 -17.53 12.42 12.27
CA LYS A 82 -16.32 13.26 12.22
C LYS A 82 -15.95 13.89 13.57
N GLN A 83 -16.95 14.24 14.37
CA GLN A 83 -16.76 14.81 15.72
C GLN A 83 -16.35 13.77 16.78
N GLY A 84 -16.23 12.49 16.42
CA GLY A 84 -15.82 11.42 17.34
C GLY A 84 -16.91 11.02 18.35
N LYS A 85 -18.18 11.34 18.08
CA LYS A 85 -19.30 10.89 18.94
C LYS A 85 -19.49 9.38 18.82
N LEU A 86 -19.40 8.85 17.60
CA LEU A 86 -19.50 7.41 17.33
C LEU A 86 -18.40 6.62 18.06
N SER A 87 -17.17 7.14 18.07
CA SER A 87 -16.04 6.46 18.72
C SER A 87 -16.26 6.24 20.21
N LYS A 88 -17.01 7.12 20.89
CA LYS A 88 -17.34 6.97 22.33
C LYS A 88 -18.30 5.81 22.59
N GLU A 89 -19.13 5.44 21.62
CA GLU A 89 -20.06 4.31 21.73
C GLU A 89 -19.32 2.96 21.80
N LEU A 90 -18.05 2.94 21.39
CA LEU A 90 -17.15 1.80 21.57
C LEU A 90 -17.14 1.32 23.03
N ASN A 91 -17.27 2.20 24.02
CA ASN A 91 -17.31 1.86 25.46
C ASN A 91 -18.46 0.92 25.86
N PHE A 92 -19.51 0.85 25.05
CA PHE A 92 -20.68 0.00 25.31
C PHE A 92 -20.67 -1.28 24.47
N VAL A 93 -19.69 -1.45 23.59
CA VAL A 93 -19.52 -2.66 22.77
C VAL A 93 -19.15 -3.86 23.64
N GLN A 94 -19.71 -5.02 23.32
CA GLN A 94 -19.47 -6.25 24.08
C GLN A 94 -17.99 -6.68 24.05
N HIS A 95 -17.56 -7.36 25.11
CA HIS A 95 -16.15 -7.71 25.32
C HIS A 95 -15.56 -8.65 24.26
N ASN A 96 -16.37 -9.54 23.68
CA ASN A 96 -15.95 -10.43 22.59
C ASN A 96 -15.52 -9.63 21.34
N PHE A 97 -16.27 -8.57 20.98
CA PHE A 97 -15.89 -7.70 19.87
C PHE A 97 -14.66 -6.87 20.22
N ARG A 98 -14.56 -6.35 21.45
CA ARG A 98 -13.35 -5.66 21.92
C ARG A 98 -12.08 -6.52 21.81
N THR A 99 -12.17 -7.79 22.21
CA THR A 99 -11.04 -8.73 22.11
C THR A 99 -10.59 -8.93 20.66
N LYS A 100 -11.56 -8.96 19.73
CA LYS A 100 -11.26 -9.08 18.30
C LYS A 100 -10.66 -7.79 17.72
N LEU A 101 -11.17 -6.62 18.11
CA LEU A 101 -10.60 -5.33 17.70
C LEU A 101 -9.15 -5.17 18.18
N ASP A 102 -8.85 -5.64 19.40
CA ASP A 102 -7.48 -5.67 19.93
C ASP A 102 -6.56 -6.57 19.06
N GLU A 103 -7.08 -7.67 18.53
CA GLU A 103 -6.37 -8.57 17.62
C GLU A 103 -6.11 -7.90 16.27
N LEU A 104 -7.14 -7.32 15.65
CA LEU A 104 -7.02 -6.60 14.39
C LEU A 104 -5.98 -5.47 14.48
N LYS A 105 -5.99 -4.71 15.58
CA LYS A 105 -4.98 -3.66 15.82
C LYS A 105 -3.56 -4.22 15.90
N ARG A 106 -3.36 -5.37 16.54
CA ARG A 106 -2.04 -6.02 16.62
C ARG A 106 -1.57 -6.51 15.25
N GLU A 107 -2.48 -7.06 14.45
CA GLU A 107 -2.19 -7.51 13.09
C GLU A 107 -1.76 -6.32 12.20
N GLU A 108 -2.53 -5.23 12.23
CA GLU A 108 -2.20 -4.02 11.48
C GLU A 108 -0.88 -3.40 11.94
N MET A 109 -0.64 -3.32 13.26
CA MET A 109 0.64 -2.84 13.80
C MET A 109 1.83 -3.71 13.35
N ASN A 110 1.63 -5.04 13.25
CA ASN A 110 2.66 -5.94 12.73
C ASN A 110 2.89 -5.72 11.23
N ARG A 111 1.83 -5.51 10.43
CA ARG A 111 1.93 -5.14 9.01
C ARG A 111 2.76 -3.87 8.83
N LEU A 112 2.45 -2.82 9.58
CA LEU A 112 3.18 -1.54 9.52
C LEU A 112 4.66 -1.71 9.90
N ARG A 113 4.96 -2.54 10.91
CA ARG A 113 6.36 -2.86 11.28
C ARG A 113 7.09 -3.61 10.17
N MET A 114 6.43 -4.54 9.48
CA MET A 114 7.01 -5.24 8.34
C MET A 114 7.29 -4.29 7.17
N LEU A 115 6.37 -3.37 6.87
CA LEU A 115 6.56 -2.35 5.83
C LEU A 115 7.74 -1.43 6.16
N ILE A 116 7.83 -0.97 7.41
CA ILE A 116 8.97 -0.17 7.89
C ILE A 116 10.28 -0.95 7.72
N LYS A 117 10.29 -2.22 8.10
CA LYS A 117 11.47 -3.09 7.97
C LYS A 117 11.85 -3.27 6.50
N ALA A 118 10.90 -3.57 5.62
CA ALA A 118 11.14 -3.73 4.19
C ALA A 118 11.68 -2.43 3.56
N LYS A 119 11.08 -1.28 3.87
CA LYS A 119 11.55 0.05 3.42
C LYS A 119 12.99 0.31 3.88
N HIS A 120 13.33 -0.08 5.10
CA HIS A 120 14.69 0.02 5.60
C HIS A 120 15.66 -0.92 4.88
N ASP A 121 15.28 -2.19 4.70
CA ASP A 121 16.12 -3.20 4.03
C ASP A 121 16.41 -2.80 2.56
N ILE A 122 15.45 -2.16 1.88
CA ILE A 122 15.60 -1.60 0.52
C ILE A 122 16.54 -0.38 0.50
N LYS A 123 16.53 0.45 1.55
CA LYS A 123 17.39 1.65 1.66
C LYS A 123 18.86 1.35 2.08
N GLU A 124 19.24 0.07 2.12
CA GLU A 124 20.53 -0.51 2.57
C GLU A 124 20.83 -0.46 4.08
N GLY A 125 20.99 -1.66 4.66
CA GLY A 125 22.30 -2.23 5.09
C GLY A 125 23.10 -1.57 6.21
N ASN A 126 22.77 -0.37 6.66
CA ASN A 126 23.45 0.24 7.79
C ASN A 126 22.93 -0.41 9.07
N GLY A 127 23.81 -1.08 9.82
CA GLY A 127 23.52 -1.74 11.11
C GLY A 127 23.08 -0.80 12.24
N GLN A 128 22.41 0.30 11.90
CA GLN A 128 21.83 1.27 12.79
C GLN A 128 20.43 0.79 13.18
N THR A 129 20.16 0.77 14.49
CA THR A 129 18.87 0.35 15.01
C THR A 129 17.79 1.32 14.53
N VAL A 130 16.91 0.85 13.65
CA VAL A 130 15.75 1.60 13.20
C VAL A 130 14.86 1.92 14.40
N ASP A 131 14.63 3.20 14.66
CA ASP A 131 13.59 3.62 15.60
C ASP A 131 12.21 3.39 14.95
N HIS A 132 11.75 2.14 15.05
CA HIS A 132 10.45 1.73 14.52
C HIS A 132 9.32 2.57 15.14
N GLN A 133 9.49 3.05 16.37
CA GLN A 133 8.45 3.83 17.04
C GLN A 133 8.37 5.26 16.52
N ALA A 134 9.49 5.86 16.13
CA ALA A 134 9.48 7.14 15.41
C ALA A 134 8.84 7.01 14.03
N LEU A 135 9.14 5.94 13.30
CA LEU A 135 8.57 5.72 11.97
C LEU A 135 7.08 5.41 12.02
N LEU A 136 6.60 4.71 13.05
CA LEU A 136 5.15 4.47 13.20
C LEU A 136 4.33 5.74 13.38
N LYS A 137 4.94 6.89 13.74
CA LYS A 137 4.25 8.18 13.82
C LYS A 137 3.75 8.68 12.46
N GLN A 138 4.28 8.16 11.36
CA GLN A 138 3.85 8.50 10.01
C GLN A 138 2.47 7.92 9.67
N PHE A 139 1.99 6.95 10.43
CA PHE A 139 0.67 6.32 10.27
C PHE A 139 -0.30 6.94 11.26
N GLU A 140 -1.13 7.87 10.80
CA GLU A 140 -1.99 8.68 11.66
C GLU A 140 -3.26 7.96 12.12
N HIS A 141 -3.68 6.93 11.38
CA HIS A 141 -4.93 6.17 11.57
C HIS A 141 -4.94 5.29 12.83
N LEU A 142 -3.85 5.23 13.60
CA LEU A 142 -3.67 4.33 14.75
C LEU A 142 -2.91 4.98 15.90
N ASN A 143 -3.27 4.63 17.13
CA ASN A 143 -2.49 5.02 18.30
C ASN A 143 -1.30 4.06 18.51
N HIS A 144 -0.13 4.46 18.00
CA HIS A 144 1.12 3.73 18.14
C HIS A 144 1.74 3.76 19.56
N LYS A 145 1.20 4.54 20.51
CA LYS A 145 1.66 4.53 21.91
C LYS A 145 1.06 3.36 22.70
N ASN A 146 -0.11 2.88 22.28
CA ASN A 146 -0.75 1.69 22.83
C ASN A 146 -0.88 0.63 21.73
N PRO A 147 0.14 -0.21 21.46
CA PRO A 147 0.12 -1.11 20.30
C PRO A 147 -0.79 -2.35 20.47
N HIS A 148 -1.41 -2.57 21.64
CA HIS A 148 -2.00 -3.87 21.98
C HIS A 148 -3.51 -3.85 22.24
N THR A 149 -4.08 -2.68 22.52
CA THR A 149 -5.50 -2.51 22.85
C THR A 149 -6.13 -1.48 21.92
N PHE A 150 -7.28 -1.80 21.34
CA PHE A 150 -8.06 -0.92 20.49
C PHE A 150 -9.02 -0.08 21.35
N GLU A 151 -8.73 1.21 21.44
CA GLU A 151 -9.43 2.17 22.29
C GLU A 151 -10.28 3.15 21.47
N VAL A 152 -11.04 3.99 22.17
CA VAL A 152 -11.86 5.05 21.57
C VAL A 152 -11.00 5.97 20.69
N ASP A 153 -9.77 6.27 21.12
CA ASP A 153 -8.82 7.09 20.36
C ASP A 153 -8.39 6.42 19.05
N ASP A 154 -8.31 5.08 18.99
CA ASP A 154 -8.00 4.39 17.73
C ASP A 154 -9.14 4.48 16.73
N LEU A 155 -10.38 4.24 17.17
CA LEU A 155 -11.54 4.37 16.29
C LEU A 155 -11.73 5.82 15.81
N ASP A 156 -11.49 6.80 16.70
CA ASP A 156 -11.54 8.23 16.35
C ASP A 156 -10.46 8.60 15.33
N ARG A 157 -9.21 8.14 15.50
CA ARG A 157 -8.12 8.33 14.52
C ARG A 157 -8.43 7.65 13.21
N LEU A 158 -8.84 6.39 13.24
CA LEU A 158 -9.14 5.60 12.05
C LEU A 158 -10.23 6.26 11.21
N ILE A 159 -11.34 6.69 11.84
CA ILE A 159 -12.43 7.39 11.15
C ILE A 159 -11.96 8.74 10.61
N LYS A 160 -11.21 9.52 11.39
CA LYS A 160 -10.73 10.85 10.96
C LYS A 160 -9.73 10.77 9.82
N SER A 161 -8.76 9.87 9.91
CA SER A 161 -7.81 9.61 8.83
C SER A 161 -8.55 9.10 7.60
N ALA A 162 -9.43 8.11 7.73
CA ALA A 162 -10.20 7.62 6.58
C ALA A 162 -11.06 8.74 5.96
N THR A 163 -11.71 9.57 6.76
CA THR A 163 -12.49 10.71 6.25
C THR A 163 -11.60 11.70 5.51
N ASN A 164 -10.47 12.09 6.10
CA ASN A 164 -9.59 13.09 5.52
C ASN A 164 -8.89 12.56 4.27
N ASP A 165 -8.41 11.32 4.32
CA ASP A 165 -7.73 10.68 3.20
C ASP A 165 -8.73 10.46 2.06
N LEU A 166 -9.96 10.00 2.31
CA LEU A 166 -10.99 9.84 1.26
C LEU A 166 -11.45 11.17 0.66
N GLU A 167 -11.48 12.25 1.44
CA GLU A 167 -11.81 13.59 0.95
C GLU A 167 -10.70 14.20 0.09
N ASN A 168 -9.44 13.83 0.32
CA ASN A 168 -8.28 14.36 -0.41
C ASN A 168 -7.66 13.35 -1.38
N PHE A 169 -8.16 12.11 -1.42
CA PHE A 169 -7.55 10.99 -2.17
C PHE A 169 -7.34 11.36 -3.64
N ASP A 170 -8.41 11.82 -4.27
CA ASP A 170 -8.43 12.26 -5.66
C ASP A 170 -7.45 13.42 -5.87
N LYS A 171 -7.49 14.42 -5.00
CA LYS A 171 -6.60 15.58 -5.07
C LYS A 171 -5.11 15.20 -4.94
N ASP A 172 -4.78 14.33 -3.99
CA ASP A 172 -3.41 13.90 -3.77
C ASP A 172 -2.90 13.08 -4.98
N ARG A 173 -3.78 12.28 -5.61
CA ARG A 173 -3.50 11.60 -6.89
C ARG A 173 -3.23 12.59 -8.03
N HIS A 174 -4.06 13.63 -8.18
CA HIS A 174 -3.83 14.71 -9.15
C HIS A 174 -2.48 15.41 -8.93
N ASP A 175 -2.12 15.68 -7.68
CA ASP A 175 -0.85 16.33 -7.31
C ASP A 175 0.36 15.41 -7.60
N GLU A 176 0.23 14.10 -7.33
CA GLU A 176 1.25 13.09 -7.67
C GLU A 176 1.44 12.96 -9.19
N PHE A 177 0.35 12.89 -9.95
CA PHE A 177 0.41 12.83 -11.40
C PHE A 177 0.99 14.12 -12.02
N LYS A 178 0.64 15.29 -11.48
CA LYS A 178 1.27 16.56 -11.86
C LYS A 178 2.78 16.55 -11.63
N GLN A 179 3.26 15.99 -10.51
CA GLN A 179 4.69 15.83 -10.27
C GLN A 179 5.35 14.84 -11.24
N TYR A 180 4.67 13.76 -11.58
CA TYR A 180 5.11 12.79 -12.59
C TYR A 180 5.34 13.48 -13.95
N GLU A 181 4.36 14.26 -14.42
CA GLU A 181 4.45 14.97 -15.70
C GLU A 181 5.52 16.07 -15.69
N MET A 182 5.71 16.78 -14.56
CA MET A 182 6.82 17.72 -14.39
C MET A 182 8.19 17.01 -14.39
N MET A 183 8.29 15.82 -13.79
CA MET A 183 9.52 15.02 -13.78
C MET A 183 9.88 14.53 -15.18
N LYS A 184 8.91 14.03 -15.93
CA LYS A 184 9.06 13.57 -17.32
C LYS A 184 9.60 14.69 -18.21
N GLU A 185 9.04 15.89 -18.12
CA GLU A 185 9.53 17.06 -18.86
C GLU A 185 10.91 17.54 -18.36
N HIS A 186 11.18 17.50 -17.05
CA HIS A 186 12.51 17.80 -16.52
C HIS A 186 13.59 16.87 -17.09
N GLU A 187 13.36 15.55 -17.08
CA GLU A 187 14.28 14.56 -17.64
C GLU A 187 14.50 14.79 -19.14
N ARG A 188 13.44 15.10 -19.89
CA ARG A 188 13.53 15.48 -21.30
C ARG A 188 14.42 16.71 -21.49
N ARG A 189 14.22 17.79 -20.72
CA ARG A 189 15.06 19.00 -20.76
C ARG A 189 16.51 18.70 -20.41
N GLN A 190 16.78 17.85 -19.42
CA GLN A 190 18.14 17.44 -19.07
C GLN A 190 18.80 16.62 -20.20
N ARG A 191 18.05 15.71 -20.83
CA ARG A 191 18.53 14.95 -21.99
C ARG A 191 18.91 15.89 -23.14
N LEU A 192 18.03 16.83 -23.48
CA LEU A 192 18.27 17.82 -24.55
C LEU A 192 19.49 18.72 -24.25
N LYS A 193 19.73 19.09 -22.99
CA LYS A 193 20.93 19.86 -22.58
C LYS A 193 22.24 19.12 -22.82
N ASN A 194 22.23 17.79 -22.76
CA ASN A 194 23.42 16.95 -22.90
C ASN A 194 23.70 16.51 -24.36
N LEU A 195 22.78 16.79 -25.30
CA LEU A 195 22.91 16.44 -26.72
C LEU A 195 23.58 17.55 -27.54
N ASN A 196 24.10 17.19 -28.71
CA ASN A 196 24.58 18.17 -29.69
C ASN A 196 23.40 18.78 -30.48
N GLU A 197 23.64 19.83 -31.27
CA GLU A 197 22.59 20.57 -31.98
C GLU A 197 21.78 19.70 -32.96
N GLU A 198 22.43 18.79 -33.69
CA GLU A 198 21.79 17.93 -34.68
C GLU A 198 20.90 16.88 -34.01
N ASP A 199 21.42 16.22 -32.97
CA ASP A 199 20.69 15.22 -32.18
C ASP A 199 19.55 15.87 -31.41
N ARG A 200 19.74 17.08 -30.86
CA ARG A 200 18.68 17.83 -30.17
C ARG A 200 17.51 18.12 -31.09
N LYS A 201 17.77 18.61 -32.31
CA LYS A 201 16.73 18.89 -33.30
C LYS A 201 15.97 17.62 -33.71
N LYS A 202 16.68 16.49 -33.85
CA LYS A 202 16.07 15.20 -34.16
C LYS A 202 15.18 14.68 -33.03
N GLU A 203 15.62 14.81 -31.78
CA GLU A 203 14.82 14.43 -30.60
C GLU A 203 13.56 15.30 -30.46
N GLU A 204 13.67 16.62 -30.71
CA GLU A 204 12.53 17.53 -30.73
C GLU A 204 11.52 17.17 -31.84
N GLU A 205 12.01 16.88 -33.05
CA GLU A 205 11.16 16.43 -34.16
C GLU A 205 10.46 15.10 -33.86
N ASN A 206 11.17 14.14 -33.25
CA ASN A 206 10.58 12.86 -32.83
C ASN A 206 9.50 13.08 -31.76
N TYR A 207 9.77 13.91 -30.75
CA TYR A 207 8.81 14.24 -29.70
C TYR A 207 7.52 14.86 -30.27
N GLU A 208 7.65 15.81 -31.19
CA GLU A 208 6.51 16.41 -31.89
C GLU A 208 5.74 15.40 -32.77
N GLU A 209 6.44 14.42 -33.35
CA GLU A 209 5.80 13.32 -34.08
C GLU A 209 5.01 12.42 -33.13
N MET A 210 5.59 12.01 -32.00
CA MET A 210 4.93 11.18 -30.99
C MET A 210 3.69 11.88 -30.42
N LYS A 211 3.79 13.17 -30.08
CA LYS A 211 2.64 13.96 -29.61
C LYS A 211 1.51 14.01 -30.64
N LYS A 212 1.83 14.13 -31.93
CA LYS A 212 0.82 14.12 -33.01
C LYS A 212 0.20 12.75 -33.24
N LYS A 213 0.97 11.67 -33.04
CA LYS A 213 0.45 10.30 -33.12
C LYS A 213 -0.55 10.06 -32.00
N HIS A 214 -0.18 10.40 -30.77
CA HIS A 214 -1.04 10.26 -29.61
C HIS A 214 -2.33 11.08 -29.74
N ALA A 215 -2.24 12.35 -30.14
CA ALA A 215 -3.41 13.21 -30.38
C ALA A 215 -4.30 12.75 -31.56
N SER A 216 -3.87 11.77 -32.34
CA SER A 216 -4.61 11.23 -33.49
C SER A 216 -5.36 9.96 -33.11
N HIS A 217 -6.34 10.08 -32.22
CA HIS A 217 -7.20 8.98 -31.80
C HIS A 217 -8.64 9.11 -32.34
N PRO A 218 -9.43 8.02 -32.35
CA PRO A 218 -10.88 8.09 -32.54
C PRO A 218 -11.55 8.94 -31.45
N LYS A 219 -12.74 9.47 -31.75
CA LYS A 219 -13.52 10.28 -30.79
C LYS A 219 -13.75 9.51 -29.49
N VAL A 220 -13.48 10.17 -28.36
CA VAL A 220 -13.80 9.68 -27.03
C VAL A 220 -15.15 10.26 -26.59
N ASN A 221 -16.09 9.39 -26.22
CA ASN A 221 -17.39 9.85 -25.77
C ASN A 221 -17.29 10.46 -24.37
N HIS A 222 -18.19 11.39 -24.06
CA HIS A 222 -18.29 11.95 -22.72
C HIS A 222 -18.64 10.86 -21.69
N PRO A 223 -17.94 10.77 -20.55
CA PRO A 223 -18.19 9.74 -19.55
C PRO A 223 -19.62 9.78 -19.01
N GLY A 224 -20.30 8.64 -18.96
CA GLY A 224 -21.69 8.54 -18.48
C GLY A 224 -22.75 8.99 -19.48
N SER A 225 -22.37 9.40 -20.70
CA SER A 225 -23.32 9.74 -21.78
C SER A 225 -24.01 8.51 -22.39
N GLU A 226 -25.15 8.72 -23.06
CA GLU A 226 -25.88 7.66 -23.76
C GLU A 226 -25.00 6.96 -24.81
N ASP A 227 -24.22 7.73 -25.57
CA ASP A 227 -23.36 7.20 -26.63
C ASP A 227 -22.25 6.28 -26.04
N GLN A 228 -21.65 6.69 -24.90
CA GLN A 228 -20.65 5.87 -24.18
C GLN A 228 -21.25 4.57 -23.65
N LEU A 229 -22.40 4.64 -22.96
CA LEU A 229 -23.02 3.44 -22.38
C LEU A 229 -23.54 2.46 -23.45
N LYS A 230 -24.04 2.97 -24.58
CA LYS A 230 -24.43 2.14 -25.72
C LYS A 230 -23.23 1.45 -26.37
N GLU A 231 -22.09 2.11 -26.40
CA GLU A 231 -20.86 1.50 -26.91
C GLU A 231 -20.42 0.33 -26.03
N VAL A 232 -20.40 0.51 -24.71
CA VAL A 232 -20.12 -0.58 -23.76
C VAL A 232 -21.13 -1.72 -23.95
N TRP A 233 -22.42 -1.41 -24.03
CA TRP A 233 -23.49 -2.38 -24.29
C TRP A 233 -23.30 -3.17 -25.59
N GLN A 234 -22.76 -2.53 -26.62
CA GLN A 234 -22.51 -3.17 -27.90
C GLN A 234 -21.23 -4.01 -27.89
N GLU A 235 -20.13 -3.43 -27.42
CA GLU A 235 -18.80 -4.00 -27.57
C GLU A 235 -18.44 -4.97 -26.44
N ALA A 236 -18.77 -4.64 -25.20
CA ALA A 236 -18.50 -5.48 -24.04
C ALA A 236 -19.59 -6.56 -23.86
N ASP A 237 -20.86 -6.18 -23.97
CA ASP A 237 -21.98 -7.12 -23.74
C ASP A 237 -22.45 -7.85 -25.00
N GLY A 238 -22.08 -7.36 -26.20
CA GLY A 238 -22.49 -7.97 -27.46
C GLY A 238 -23.99 -7.81 -27.77
N LEU A 239 -24.63 -6.78 -27.21
CA LEU A 239 -26.05 -6.51 -27.36
C LEU A 239 -26.32 -5.43 -28.42
N ASP A 240 -27.56 -5.37 -28.92
CA ASP A 240 -27.94 -4.37 -29.94
C ASP A 240 -28.08 -2.98 -29.29
N PRO A 241 -27.40 -1.93 -29.80
CA PRO A 241 -27.54 -0.55 -29.32
C PRO A 241 -28.99 -0.02 -29.34
N GLU A 242 -29.82 -0.50 -30.27
CA GLU A 242 -31.22 -0.06 -30.41
C GLU A 242 -32.11 -0.59 -29.27
N ASP A 243 -31.71 -1.68 -28.62
CA ASP A 243 -32.39 -2.29 -27.48
C ASP A 243 -31.83 -1.80 -26.12
N PHE A 244 -31.02 -0.75 -26.13
CA PHE A 244 -30.40 -0.20 -24.92
C PHE A 244 -31.45 0.20 -23.87
N ASP A 245 -31.35 -0.40 -22.68
CA ASP A 245 -32.18 -0.08 -21.52
C ASP A 245 -31.27 0.23 -20.32
N PRO A 246 -31.24 1.48 -19.83
CA PRO A 246 -30.35 1.89 -18.73
C PRO A 246 -30.49 1.02 -17.49
N LYS A 247 -31.71 0.58 -17.17
CA LYS A 247 -31.96 -0.24 -15.98
C LYS A 247 -31.35 -1.63 -16.11
N THR A 248 -31.39 -2.21 -17.30
CA THR A 248 -30.77 -3.51 -17.58
C THR A 248 -29.26 -3.36 -17.63
N PHE A 249 -28.75 -2.30 -18.26
CA PHE A 249 -27.34 -1.93 -18.25
C PHE A 249 -26.79 -1.87 -16.82
N PHE A 250 -27.45 -1.12 -15.94
CA PHE A 250 -27.05 -0.99 -14.53
C PHE A 250 -26.88 -2.36 -13.86
N LYS A 251 -27.88 -3.23 -13.99
CA LYS A 251 -27.88 -4.55 -13.34
C LYS A 251 -26.86 -5.53 -13.92
N MET A 252 -26.44 -5.33 -15.16
CA MET A 252 -25.45 -6.19 -15.81
C MET A 252 -24.03 -5.85 -15.37
N HIS A 253 -23.78 -4.58 -15.06
CA HIS A 253 -22.46 -4.08 -14.67
C HIS A 253 -22.27 -3.95 -13.15
N ASP A 254 -23.34 -4.14 -12.38
CA ASP A 254 -23.32 -4.33 -10.92
C ASP A 254 -22.72 -5.72 -10.68
N SER A 255 -21.39 -5.76 -10.64
CA SER A 255 -20.58 -6.97 -10.73
C SER A 255 -20.67 -7.78 -9.45
N ASN A 256 -20.80 -7.08 -8.31
CA ASN A 256 -20.93 -7.69 -6.99
C ASN A 256 -22.41 -7.95 -6.61
N GLY A 257 -23.37 -7.36 -7.32
CA GLY A 257 -24.82 -7.56 -7.14
C GLY A 257 -25.40 -6.85 -5.91
N ASP A 258 -24.75 -5.83 -5.39
CA ASP A 258 -25.17 -5.10 -4.19
C ASP A 258 -26.20 -3.99 -4.46
N GLY A 259 -26.46 -3.70 -5.75
CA GLY A 259 -27.44 -2.71 -6.20
C GLY A 259 -26.90 -1.28 -6.31
N PHE A 260 -25.58 -1.10 -6.24
CA PHE A 260 -24.87 0.15 -6.43
C PHE A 260 -23.82 0.00 -7.55
N PHE A 261 -23.38 1.12 -8.10
CA PHE A 261 -22.07 1.16 -8.77
C PHE A 261 -21.07 1.79 -7.83
N ASP A 262 -20.02 1.06 -7.52
CA ASP A 262 -18.83 1.62 -6.88
C ASP A 262 -17.86 2.24 -7.88
N GLU A 263 -16.76 2.80 -7.38
CA GLU A 263 -15.75 3.45 -8.22
C GLU A 263 -15.09 2.50 -9.21
N SER A 264 -14.82 1.26 -8.79
CA SER A 264 -14.18 0.27 -9.65
C SER A 264 -15.11 -0.16 -10.78
N GLU A 265 -16.40 -0.32 -10.48
CA GLU A 265 -17.43 -0.64 -11.46
C GLU A 265 -17.61 0.49 -12.47
N LEU A 266 -17.62 1.75 -12.02
CA LEU A 266 -17.65 2.89 -12.94
C LEU A 266 -16.38 2.97 -13.80
N GLU A 267 -15.20 2.84 -13.18
CA GLU A 267 -13.92 2.88 -13.88
C GLU A 267 -13.84 1.81 -14.98
N ALA A 268 -14.38 0.61 -14.73
CA ALA A 268 -14.44 -0.46 -15.71
C ALA A 268 -15.20 -0.06 -16.98
N LEU A 269 -16.26 0.75 -16.87
CA LEU A 269 -17.05 1.24 -18.00
C LEU A 269 -16.24 2.15 -18.94
N PHE A 270 -15.21 2.81 -18.42
CA PHE A 270 -14.39 3.74 -19.21
C PHE A 270 -13.29 3.06 -20.00
N THR A 271 -12.96 1.80 -19.67
CA THR A 271 -11.86 1.07 -20.29
C THR A 271 -11.93 1.09 -21.82
N LYS A 272 -13.12 0.87 -22.40
CA LYS A 272 -13.32 0.87 -23.86
C LYS A 272 -13.10 2.23 -24.51
N GLU A 273 -13.49 3.29 -23.82
CA GLU A 273 -13.25 4.66 -24.29
C GLU A 273 -11.76 5.01 -24.24
N LEU A 274 -11.07 4.61 -23.17
CA LEU A 274 -9.64 4.87 -22.99
C LEU A 274 -8.75 4.06 -23.94
N GLU A 275 -9.14 2.82 -24.29
CA GLU A 275 -8.45 1.98 -25.27
C GLU A 275 -8.40 2.61 -26.69
N LYS A 276 -9.24 3.61 -26.98
CA LYS A 276 -9.19 4.37 -28.24
C LYS A 276 -7.98 5.30 -28.30
N VAL A 277 -7.55 5.81 -27.14
CA VAL A 277 -6.50 6.82 -26.99
C VAL A 277 -5.18 6.19 -26.60
N TYR A 278 -5.22 5.24 -25.66
CA TYR A 278 -4.03 4.67 -25.05
C TYR A 278 -3.91 3.18 -25.38
N ASN A 279 -2.79 2.79 -25.98
CA ASN A 279 -2.45 1.40 -26.23
C ASN A 279 -1.08 1.05 -25.62
N PRO A 280 -0.99 0.05 -24.72
CA PRO A 280 0.28 -0.38 -24.11
C PRO A 280 1.36 -0.84 -25.11
N GLU A 281 0.99 -1.17 -26.34
CA GLU A 281 1.91 -1.58 -27.40
C GLU A 281 2.57 -0.38 -28.13
N ASN A 282 2.02 0.82 -27.98
CA ASN A 282 2.53 2.05 -28.56
C ASN A 282 3.52 2.73 -27.60
N GLU A 283 4.58 3.35 -28.13
CA GLU A 283 5.59 4.03 -27.30
C GLU A 283 5.14 5.45 -26.92
N GLU A 284 4.26 6.05 -27.73
CA GLU A 284 3.68 7.38 -27.51
C GLU A 284 2.63 7.41 -26.41
N ASP A 285 2.06 6.26 -26.04
CA ASP A 285 0.94 6.17 -25.13
C ASP A 285 1.42 5.84 -23.71
N ASP A 286 1.16 6.75 -22.78
CA ASP A 286 1.56 6.59 -21.38
C ASP A 286 0.43 5.95 -20.57
N MET A 287 0.67 4.76 -20.04
CA MET A 287 -0.31 4.04 -19.22
C MET A 287 -0.62 4.74 -17.90
N VAL A 288 0.28 5.59 -17.39
CA VAL A 288 0.04 6.42 -16.22
C VAL A 288 -0.93 7.56 -16.56
N GLU A 289 -0.80 8.15 -17.74
CA GLU A 289 -1.77 9.15 -18.25
C GLU A 289 -3.15 8.51 -18.45
N MET A 290 -3.22 7.28 -18.99
CA MET A 290 -4.47 6.55 -19.11
C MET A 290 -5.18 6.34 -17.76
N GLU A 291 -4.42 5.95 -16.73
CA GLU A 291 -4.93 5.74 -15.38
C GLU A 291 -5.50 7.05 -14.81
N GLU A 292 -4.78 8.15 -14.98
CA GLU A 292 -5.24 9.47 -14.54
C GLU A 292 -6.51 9.90 -15.29
N GLU A 293 -6.55 9.69 -16.60
CA GLU A 293 -7.74 9.96 -17.41
C GLU A 293 -8.95 9.17 -16.89
N ARG A 294 -8.75 7.91 -16.51
CA ARG A 294 -9.81 7.08 -15.91
C ARG A 294 -10.34 7.68 -14.61
N LEU A 295 -9.46 8.19 -13.75
CA LEU A 295 -9.86 8.88 -12.52
C LEU A 295 -10.63 10.16 -12.80
N ARG A 296 -10.18 10.97 -13.77
CA ARG A 296 -10.89 12.19 -14.19
C ARG A 296 -12.31 11.87 -14.68
N MET A 297 -12.45 10.82 -15.49
CA MET A 297 -13.76 10.37 -15.97
C MET A 297 -14.66 9.92 -14.80
N ARG A 298 -14.13 9.14 -13.87
CA ARG A 298 -14.85 8.70 -12.67
C ARG A 298 -15.28 9.87 -11.79
N GLU A 299 -14.37 10.79 -11.48
CA GLU A 299 -14.66 11.98 -10.67
C GLU A 299 -15.75 12.84 -11.31
N HIS A 300 -15.68 13.01 -12.62
CA HIS A 300 -16.70 13.71 -13.38
C HIS A 300 -18.07 13.05 -13.20
N VAL A 301 -18.19 11.74 -13.47
CA VAL A 301 -19.46 11.00 -13.33
C VAL A 301 -19.97 11.02 -11.89
N MET A 302 -19.11 10.79 -10.89
CA MET A 302 -19.49 10.85 -9.47
C MET A 302 -19.97 12.25 -9.08
N ASN A 303 -19.36 13.31 -9.62
CA ASN A 303 -19.79 14.66 -9.32
C ASN A 303 -21.21 14.97 -9.83
N GLU A 304 -21.59 14.41 -10.97
CA GLU A 304 -22.88 14.64 -11.62
C GLU A 304 -24.02 13.72 -11.15
N VAL A 305 -23.68 12.46 -10.84
CA VAL A 305 -24.66 11.40 -10.60
C VAL A 305 -24.85 11.14 -9.10
N ASP A 306 -23.76 10.96 -8.35
CA ASP A 306 -23.82 10.74 -6.90
C ASP A 306 -24.25 12.04 -6.20
N THR A 307 -25.51 12.05 -5.76
CA THR A 307 -26.17 13.24 -5.21
C THR A 307 -26.01 13.30 -3.69
N ASN A 308 -25.93 12.16 -3.01
CA ASN A 308 -25.78 12.09 -1.56
C ASN A 308 -24.32 12.08 -1.09
N LYS A 309 -23.35 12.02 -2.04
CA LYS A 309 -21.90 12.05 -1.82
C LYS A 309 -21.42 10.90 -0.93
N ASP A 310 -22.00 9.72 -1.14
CA ASP A 310 -21.57 8.49 -0.45
C ASP A 310 -20.57 7.65 -1.27
N ARG A 311 -20.12 8.16 -2.43
CA ARG A 311 -19.18 7.50 -3.36
C ARG A 311 -19.74 6.21 -3.95
N LEU A 312 -21.06 6.05 -3.94
CA LEU A 312 -21.77 4.95 -4.57
C LEU A 312 -22.89 5.54 -5.44
N VAL A 313 -23.11 4.96 -6.62
CA VAL A 313 -24.23 5.37 -7.47
C VAL A 313 -25.36 4.36 -7.32
N SER A 314 -26.44 4.78 -6.67
CA SER A 314 -27.64 3.94 -6.59
C SER A 314 -28.36 3.85 -7.94
N LEU A 315 -29.13 2.78 -8.15
CA LEU A 315 -30.01 2.66 -9.31
C LEU A 315 -30.93 3.89 -9.46
N SER A 316 -31.40 4.49 -8.35
CA SER A 316 -32.24 5.69 -8.40
C SER A 316 -31.52 6.91 -8.96
N GLU A 317 -30.27 7.13 -8.55
CA GLU A 317 -29.44 8.24 -9.01
C GLU A 317 -29.08 8.06 -10.47
N PHE A 318 -28.64 6.86 -10.84
CA PHE A 318 -28.37 6.50 -12.23
C PHE A 318 -29.59 6.73 -13.14
N MET A 319 -30.77 6.24 -12.75
CA MET A 319 -32.02 6.45 -13.50
C MET A 319 -32.51 7.91 -13.47
N ALA A 320 -31.99 8.75 -12.59
CA ALA A 320 -32.26 10.19 -12.59
C ALA A 320 -31.30 10.91 -13.54
N ALA A 321 -30.01 10.53 -13.54
CA ALA A 321 -28.98 11.06 -14.43
C ALA A 321 -29.33 10.82 -15.91
N THR A 322 -29.78 9.61 -16.26
CA THR A 322 -30.20 9.26 -17.63
C THR A 322 -31.41 10.03 -18.18
N LYS A 323 -32.07 10.86 -17.35
CA LYS A 323 -33.18 11.74 -17.77
C LYS A 323 -32.76 13.19 -17.92
N LYS A 324 -31.55 13.56 -17.51
CA LYS A 324 -31.05 14.92 -17.65
C LYS A 324 -30.61 15.17 -19.10
N GLU A 325 -30.41 16.43 -19.47
CA GLU A 325 -30.05 16.78 -20.86
C GLU A 325 -28.60 16.36 -21.16
N GLU A 326 -27.73 16.45 -20.15
CA GLU A 326 -26.32 16.07 -20.15
C GLU A 326 -26.10 14.62 -20.58
N PHE A 327 -27.05 13.72 -20.27
CA PHE A 327 -26.98 12.32 -20.71
C PHE A 327 -27.03 12.16 -22.24
N TYR A 328 -27.69 13.08 -22.93
CA TYR A 328 -27.85 13.06 -24.39
C TYR A 328 -26.87 13.99 -25.10
N GLU A 329 -25.99 14.66 -24.35
CA GLU A 329 -24.94 15.47 -24.93
C GLU A 329 -23.96 14.58 -25.71
N LYS A 330 -23.57 15.07 -26.89
CA LYS A 330 -22.65 14.38 -27.80
C LYS A 330 -21.27 15.00 -27.78
N ASP A 331 -20.98 15.77 -26.75
CA ASP A 331 -19.70 16.44 -26.59
C ASP A 331 -18.60 15.39 -26.45
N GLU A 332 -17.42 15.74 -26.93
CA GLU A 332 -16.24 14.89 -26.85
C GLU A 332 -15.56 15.09 -25.50
N TRP A 333 -15.01 14.02 -24.95
CA TRP A 333 -14.21 14.15 -23.75
C TRP A 333 -12.86 14.79 -24.08
N GLU A 334 -12.54 15.88 -23.37
CA GLU A 334 -11.23 16.55 -23.49
C GLU A 334 -10.16 15.77 -22.74
N THR A 335 -9.34 15.05 -23.50
CA THR A 335 -8.18 14.29 -23.04
C THR A 335 -7.08 15.18 -22.47
N LEU A 336 -6.22 14.58 -21.63
CA LEU A 336 -5.13 15.24 -20.93
C LEU A 336 -4.15 15.99 -21.85
N ASP A 337 -3.90 15.50 -23.07
CA ASP A 337 -2.98 16.11 -24.03
C ASP A 337 -3.43 17.50 -24.52
N GLN A 338 -4.72 17.80 -24.41
CA GLN A 338 -5.33 19.06 -24.85
C GLN A 338 -5.22 20.18 -23.80
N ASN A 339 -5.05 19.82 -22.51
CA ASN A 339 -5.08 20.76 -21.39
C ASN A 339 -3.78 20.71 -20.56
N PRO A 340 -3.03 21.82 -20.44
CA PRO A 340 -1.80 21.83 -19.65
C PRO A 340 -2.07 21.69 -18.14
N LEU A 341 -1.43 20.69 -17.51
CA LEU A 341 -1.58 20.37 -16.08
C LEU A 341 -0.79 21.28 -15.14
N TYR A 342 0.28 21.87 -15.67
CA TYR A 342 1.17 22.74 -14.92
C TYR A 342 1.63 23.92 -15.78
N THR A 343 2.02 24.99 -15.10
CA THR A 343 2.60 26.19 -15.68
C THR A 343 4.11 26.10 -15.76
N GLU A 344 4.73 26.88 -16.65
CA GLU A 344 6.19 26.95 -16.75
C GLU A 344 6.82 27.45 -15.44
N GLU A 345 6.12 28.32 -14.70
CA GLU A 345 6.54 28.78 -13.38
C GLU A 345 6.60 27.63 -12.36
N GLU A 346 5.58 26.77 -12.32
CA GLU A 346 5.53 25.59 -11.44
C GLU A 346 6.63 24.58 -11.79
N LEU A 347 6.84 24.32 -13.09
CA LEU A 347 7.93 23.44 -13.53
C LEU A 347 9.28 23.98 -13.09
N ARG A 348 9.53 25.28 -13.23
CA ARG A 348 10.78 25.90 -12.80
C ARG A 348 10.98 25.82 -11.28
N GLU A 349 9.93 26.01 -10.49
CA GLU A 349 9.98 25.83 -9.04
C GLU A 349 10.30 24.37 -8.66
N PHE A 350 9.69 23.42 -9.37
CA PHE A 350 9.95 22.00 -9.21
C PHE A 350 11.41 21.63 -9.56
N GLU A 351 11.93 22.09 -10.71
CA GLU A 351 13.34 21.88 -11.09
C GLU A 351 14.31 22.48 -10.06
N GLN A 352 13.95 23.62 -9.46
CA GLN A 352 14.74 24.23 -8.39
C GLN A 352 14.72 23.39 -7.12
N GLN A 353 13.57 22.81 -6.75
CA GLN A 353 13.46 21.89 -5.63
C GLN A 353 14.34 20.65 -5.84
N LEU A 354 14.28 20.03 -7.03
CA LEU A 354 15.13 18.88 -7.37
C LEU A 354 16.62 19.21 -7.27
N ALA A 355 17.04 20.35 -7.81
CA ALA A 355 18.43 20.78 -7.72
C ALA A 355 18.88 21.02 -6.26
N ASN A 356 18.01 21.56 -5.41
CA ASN A 356 18.31 21.71 -3.99
C ASN A 356 18.42 20.35 -3.29
N GLU A 357 17.51 19.43 -3.60
CA GLU A 357 17.50 18.09 -3.02
C GLU A 357 18.73 17.28 -3.43
N GLU A 358 19.11 17.33 -4.71
CA GLU A 358 20.35 16.74 -5.24
C GLU A 358 21.58 17.29 -4.50
N ASN A 359 21.65 18.61 -4.30
CA ASN A 359 22.74 19.24 -3.56
C ASN A 359 22.79 18.76 -2.10
N ASP A 360 21.64 18.59 -1.45
CA ASP A 360 21.60 18.11 -0.07
C ASP A 360 21.93 16.62 0.04
N ILE A 361 21.54 15.81 -0.94
CA ILE A 361 21.96 14.41 -1.06
C ILE A 361 23.48 14.35 -1.26
N ASN A 362 24.05 15.17 -2.14
CA ASN A 362 25.49 15.23 -2.40
C ASN A 362 26.30 15.67 -1.18
N LYS A 363 25.78 16.60 -0.36
CA LYS A 363 26.41 16.96 0.92
C LYS A 363 26.38 15.79 1.90
N LYS A 364 25.21 15.15 2.07
CA LYS A 364 25.05 13.99 2.97
C LYS A 364 25.92 12.82 2.54
N SER A 365 26.02 12.54 1.24
CA SER A 365 26.88 11.47 0.71
C SER A 365 28.36 11.76 0.98
N ALA A 366 28.80 13.02 0.80
CA ALA A 366 30.16 13.44 1.13
C ALA A 366 30.46 13.37 2.64
N GLU A 367 29.48 13.69 3.49
CA GLU A 367 29.59 13.54 4.96
C GLU A 367 29.70 12.06 5.35
N LEU A 368 28.83 11.21 4.82
CA LEU A 368 28.87 9.76 5.05
C LEU A 368 30.18 9.13 4.57
N GLN A 369 30.71 9.59 3.44
CA GLN A 369 31.99 9.11 2.93
C GLN A 369 33.14 9.46 3.88
N LYS A 370 33.15 10.69 4.44
CA LYS A 370 34.14 11.07 5.47
C LYS A 370 33.99 10.23 6.74
N GLU A 371 32.77 9.99 7.20
CA GLU A 371 32.51 9.15 8.37
C GLU A 371 33.00 7.72 8.15
N ARG A 372 32.77 7.16 6.96
CA ARG A 372 33.29 5.84 6.55
C ARG A 372 34.82 5.80 6.60
N GLU A 373 35.50 6.81 6.04
CA GLU A 373 36.96 6.91 6.07
C GLU A 373 37.51 7.03 7.50
N GLU A 374 36.84 7.79 8.38
CA GLU A 374 37.21 7.88 9.80
C GLU A 374 37.03 6.57 10.56
N LEU A 375 35.95 5.84 10.29
CA LEU A 375 35.69 4.52 10.89
C LEU A 375 36.74 3.50 10.41
N GLU A 376 37.09 3.52 9.13
CA GLU A 376 38.13 2.65 8.56
C GLU A 376 39.48 2.91 9.25
N ARG A 377 39.86 4.18 9.44
CA ARG A 377 41.08 4.53 10.20
C ARG A 377 41.06 4.07 11.65
N LYS A 378 39.93 4.21 12.35
CA LYS A 378 39.79 3.72 13.73
C LYS A 378 39.88 2.19 13.80
N GLN A 379 39.34 1.49 12.81
CA GLN A 379 39.43 0.03 12.71
C GLN A 379 40.88 -0.43 12.52
N GLU A 380 41.63 0.23 11.63
CA GLU A 380 43.06 -0.04 11.43
C GLU A 380 43.88 0.17 12.71
N GLU A 381 43.63 1.26 13.45
CA GLU A 381 44.28 1.55 14.73
C GLU A 381 44.00 0.46 15.77
N LEU A 382 42.74 0.02 15.85
CA LEU A 382 42.30 -1.01 16.80
C LEU A 382 42.91 -2.38 16.48
N ASP A 383 43.02 -2.72 15.19
CA ASP A 383 43.66 -3.97 14.77
C ASP A 383 45.19 -3.95 14.96
N ALA A 384 45.84 -2.79 14.76
CA ALA A 384 47.24 -2.60 15.13
C ALA A 384 47.46 -2.75 16.64
N GLN A 385 46.56 -2.19 17.47
CA GLN A 385 46.61 -2.34 18.92
C GLN A 385 46.46 -3.80 19.36
N LYS A 386 45.50 -4.54 18.78
CA LYS A 386 45.32 -5.98 19.02
C LYS A 386 46.57 -6.78 18.65
N LEU A 387 47.19 -6.48 17.50
CA LEU A 387 48.39 -7.16 17.05
C LEU A 387 49.56 -6.92 18.03
N GLY A 388 49.75 -5.67 18.47
CA GLY A 388 50.75 -5.33 19.47
C GLY A 388 50.52 -6.03 20.81
N LEU A 389 49.26 -6.11 21.26
CA LEU A 389 48.90 -6.82 22.49
C LEU A 389 49.21 -8.33 22.40
N LYS A 390 48.90 -8.93 21.24
CA LYS A 390 49.19 -10.35 20.98
C LYS A 390 50.69 -10.65 20.97
N GLN A 391 51.48 -9.79 20.32
CA GLN A 391 52.95 -9.91 20.35
C GLN A 391 53.51 -9.79 21.77
N ALA A 392 53.03 -8.84 22.58
CA ALA A 392 53.44 -8.70 23.97
C ALA A 392 53.09 -9.94 24.83
N MET A 393 51.93 -10.56 24.59
CA MET A 393 51.55 -11.82 25.24
C MET A 393 52.48 -12.97 24.86
N GLU A 394 52.82 -13.12 23.57
CA GLU A 394 53.75 -14.15 23.10
C GLU A 394 55.16 -13.97 23.67
N GLU A 395 55.65 -12.72 23.77
CA GLU A 395 56.93 -12.42 24.40
C GLU A 395 56.91 -12.73 25.90
N MET A 396 55.85 -12.35 26.61
CA MET A 396 55.70 -12.68 28.03
C MET A 396 55.67 -14.20 28.27
N GLU A 397 55.02 -14.96 27.38
CA GLU A 397 55.00 -16.42 27.43
C GLU A 397 56.38 -17.03 27.17
N ARG A 398 57.15 -16.49 26.21
CA ARG A 398 58.56 -16.88 25.97
C ARG A 398 59.46 -16.59 27.17
N VAL A 399 59.35 -15.40 27.77
CA VAL A 399 60.15 -15.02 28.95
C VAL A 399 59.81 -15.93 30.13
N LYS A 400 58.52 -16.23 30.34
CA LYS A 400 58.08 -17.18 31.38
C LYS A 400 58.65 -18.58 31.16
N SER A 401 58.62 -19.08 29.93
CA SER A 401 59.17 -20.41 29.59
C SER A 401 60.71 -20.46 29.60
N GLN A 402 61.41 -19.36 29.35
CA GLN A 402 62.87 -19.27 29.57
C GLN A 402 63.23 -19.21 31.06
N SER A 403 62.45 -18.50 31.89
CA SER A 403 62.66 -18.47 33.34
C SER A 403 62.48 -19.85 34.00
N LEU A 404 61.55 -20.67 33.51
CA LEU A 404 61.33 -22.04 33.97
C LEU A 404 62.47 -23.01 33.57
N ASN A 405 63.24 -22.69 32.53
CA ASN A 405 64.40 -23.49 32.09
C ASN A 405 65.73 -23.06 32.76
N ALA A 406 65.78 -21.89 33.38
CA ALA A 406 66.97 -21.39 34.07
C ALA A 406 67.13 -21.94 35.51
N ASP A 407 66.10 -22.58 36.07
CA ASP A 407 66.08 -23.06 37.45
C ASP A 407 66.59 -24.52 37.64
N VAL A 408 67.26 -25.12 36.64
CA VAL A 408 67.87 -26.46 36.75
C VAL A 408 69.40 -26.37 36.60
N LYS A 409 70.09 -25.73 37.56
CA LYS A 409 71.50 -26.02 37.93
C LYS A 409 71.98 -25.22 39.15
N GLN A 410 71.76 -25.74 40.35
CA GLN A 410 72.78 -26.08 41.38
C GLN A 410 72.17 -26.28 42.79
N PRO A 411 72.78 -27.10 43.68
CA PRO A 411 72.18 -27.53 44.94
C PRO A 411 72.62 -26.74 46.19
N ALA A 412 71.67 -26.68 47.15
CA ALA A 412 71.78 -26.75 48.63
C ALA A 412 72.31 -25.54 49.49
N ALA A 413 71.35 -24.76 50.03
CA ALA A 413 70.95 -24.52 51.45
C ALA A 413 71.99 -24.45 52.62
N PRO A 414 71.73 -23.81 53.82
CA PRO A 414 70.40 -23.53 54.43
C PRO A 414 70.17 -22.23 55.30
N LEU A 415 68.87 -21.88 55.41
CA LEU A 415 68.04 -21.38 56.55
C LEU A 415 68.22 -19.98 57.20
N THR A 416 67.13 -19.18 57.22
CA THR A 416 66.28 -18.91 58.42
C THR A 416 64.98 -18.15 58.06
N ALA A 417 63.98 -18.27 58.93
CA ALA A 417 62.53 -18.16 58.69
C ALA A 417 61.91 -16.75 58.77
N GLY A 418 60.73 -16.60 58.14
CA GLY A 418 59.76 -15.51 58.36
C GLY A 418 58.57 -15.62 57.38
N GLU A 419 57.36 -15.82 57.92
CA GLU A 419 56.09 -16.11 57.21
C GLU A 419 55.43 -14.92 56.47
N HIS A 420 54.53 -15.31 55.54
CA HIS A 420 53.31 -14.65 55.02
C HIS A 420 53.27 -14.07 53.59
N ALA A 421 52.09 -14.25 52.99
CA ALA A 421 51.71 -14.37 51.58
C ALA A 421 51.64 -13.06 50.76
N PRO A 422 51.55 -13.13 49.41
CA PRO A 422 51.78 -11.99 48.52
C PRO A 422 50.50 -11.19 48.19
N VAL A 423 50.64 -9.87 48.15
CA VAL A 423 49.63 -8.93 47.62
C VAL A 423 50.00 -8.56 46.17
N VAL A 424 49.00 -8.68 45.29
CA VAL A 424 49.01 -8.42 43.85
C VAL A 424 49.21 -6.92 43.55
N PRO A 425 50.04 -6.51 42.56
CA PRO A 425 50.08 -5.13 42.06
C PRO A 425 48.88 -4.83 41.14
N GLY A 426 48.27 -3.67 41.38
CA GLY A 426 46.96 -3.27 40.89
C GLY A 426 46.82 -3.03 39.39
N ASN A 427 45.59 -3.30 38.95
CA ASN A 427 44.98 -2.97 37.68
C ASN A 427 44.72 -1.44 37.63
N ASN A 428 45.41 -0.70 36.76
CA ASN A 428 45.08 0.71 36.46
C ASN A 428 44.37 0.79 35.11
N GLN A 429 43.04 0.72 35.15
CA GLN A 429 42.14 1.21 34.11
C GLN A 429 41.27 2.32 34.73
N PRO A 430 41.12 3.50 34.09
CA PRO A 430 40.14 4.49 34.53
C PRO A 430 38.71 4.02 34.19
N PRO A 431 37.71 4.30 35.04
CA PRO A 431 36.31 3.96 34.76
C PRO A 431 35.69 4.92 33.72
N PRO A 432 34.61 4.51 33.02
CA PRO A 432 33.89 5.36 32.08
C PRO A 432 33.09 6.45 32.82
N PRO A 433 32.83 7.62 32.20
CA PRO A 433 32.04 8.67 32.81
C PRO A 433 30.56 8.25 32.90
N GLY A 434 30.07 8.06 34.12
CA GLY A 434 28.67 7.88 34.44
C GLY A 434 27.90 9.19 34.47
N HIS A 435 26.65 9.13 34.01
CA HIS A 435 25.65 10.19 34.04
C HIS A 435 25.53 10.88 35.41
N GLN A 436 25.66 12.21 35.43
CA GLN A 436 25.14 13.03 36.52
C GLN A 436 23.64 13.25 36.31
N GLN A 437 22.83 12.57 37.12
CA GLN A 437 21.49 13.04 37.47
C GLN A 437 21.66 14.25 38.41
N GLN A 438 21.08 15.40 38.03
CA GLN A 438 20.90 16.52 38.93
C GLN A 438 19.65 16.28 39.76
N ASP A 439 19.83 16.05 41.05
CA ASP A 439 18.79 16.17 42.08
C ASP A 439 18.36 17.64 42.19
N VAL A 440 17.07 17.90 41.98
CA VAL A 440 16.42 19.18 42.27
C VAL A 440 15.86 19.11 43.69
N PRO A 441 16.12 20.11 44.57
CA PRO A 441 15.58 20.10 45.91
C PRO A 441 14.12 20.56 45.93
N VAL A 442 13.29 19.80 46.65
CA VAL A 442 11.95 20.20 47.11
C VAL A 442 12.08 21.21 48.26
N PRO A 443 11.29 22.29 48.29
CA PRO A 443 10.85 22.92 49.53
C PRO A 443 9.34 22.72 49.72
N GLY A 444 8.97 22.13 50.85
CA GLY A 444 7.59 21.94 51.26
C GLY A 444 6.95 23.18 51.89
N HIS A 445 5.61 23.18 51.77
CA HIS A 445 4.59 23.71 52.70
C HIS A 445 4.78 25.09 53.34
N SER A 446 3.96 26.03 52.87
CA SER A 446 2.89 26.65 53.68
C SER A 446 1.71 27.04 52.79
#